data_AF-A0A1F8QLQ3-F1
#
_entry.id   AF-A0A1F8QLQ3-F1
#
_cell.length_a   1.000
_cell.length_b   1.000
_cell.length_c   1.000
_cell.angle_alpha   90.00
_cell.angle_beta   90.00
_cell.angle_gamma   90.00
#
_symmetry.space_group_name_H-M   'P 1'
#
loop_
_entity.id
_entity.type
_entity.pdbx_description
1 polymer ?
#
loop_
_entity_poly.entity_id
_entity_poly.type
_entity_poly.pdbx_seq_one_letter_code
_entity_poly.pdbx_strand_id
1 'polypeptide(L)'
;MYLKEFDAVSSSDLTKSRRVLIASSHSLFGQGLRSLLQEREDAGVEIVGMVSNLEEALQALDRLNPDLIIVDYDDEKLNRDEFLVRFVEGEKKLRVVLLSLQSAQDAIVYDRRTMAAHQIDDWLEEWTYTDESSKIISQRGDVDTKVDTRRNPMKNRLQKATHLLIASLLVVVVTALLILGMQYIRILPAAASAQAQPIDQLFYLELKVIAFLFSLIVVLMVYSIFIFRRKRGDAADAAHIEGSTKLEIVWTVAPLATVMLFAYLGGNALAATMTPEPKPLRVEVIGKQWTWSFIYPDYGVISDKLYLPEDKQSILLLSSEDVIHSFWVPEFRVKQDALPGGEDFVRDLRLTPTEQGEFTLRCAELCGLRHTYMESPVIVLSQADFDSWLNEAAGISDDPVVRGEKWAKNFGCRSCHSVDGTKIVGPSWTELCDGSEVLADGSTVTVDEEYIRESILNSNAKIVQGFAPGLMPAQFIDPVTKKPISNEQIADLIAYADSICR
;
A
#
# COMPACT_ATOMS: atom_id res chain seq x y z
N MET A 1 28.38 -69.95 31.33
CA MET A 1 29.60 -70.32 32.08
C MET A 1 30.45 -69.06 32.10
N TYR A 2 30.56 -68.21 33.13
CA TYR A 2 30.35 -68.14 34.59
C TYR A 2 29.96 -66.66 34.89
N LEU A 3 28.88 -66.30 35.58
CA LEU A 3 28.68 -66.10 37.04
C LEU A 3 29.85 -65.53 37.87
N LYS A 4 29.61 -64.34 38.47
CA LYS A 4 29.89 -63.84 39.86
C LYS A 4 30.01 -62.31 39.79
N GLU A 5 29.51 -61.46 40.68
CA GLU A 5 28.85 -61.57 41.98
C GLU A 5 28.05 -60.27 42.19
N PHE A 6 26.78 -60.38 42.59
CA PHE A 6 25.98 -59.26 43.07
C PHE A 6 26.22 -59.17 44.58
N ASP A 7 26.75 -58.05 45.06
CA ASP A 7 26.71 -57.69 46.48
C ASP A 7 25.64 -56.64 46.72
N ALA A 8 24.83 -56.92 47.75
CA ALA A 8 23.56 -56.33 48.06
C ALA A 8 23.67 -54.89 48.59
N VAL A 9 22.88 -53.99 48.00
CA VAL A 9 22.32 -52.87 48.75
C VAL A 9 21.04 -53.38 49.40
N SER A 10 20.98 -53.27 50.72
CA SER A 10 19.86 -53.64 51.59
C SER A 10 18.49 -53.31 50.99
N SER A 11 17.68 -54.35 50.76
CA SER A 11 16.33 -54.32 50.21
C SER A 11 15.27 -53.92 51.25
N SER A 12 15.51 -52.89 52.06
CA SER A 12 14.62 -52.52 53.17
C SER A 12 13.98 -51.12 53.10
N ASP A 13 14.25 -50.30 52.07
CA ASP A 13 13.69 -48.93 51.96
C ASP A 13 12.83 -48.67 50.69
N LEU A 14 12.56 -49.68 49.86
CA LEU A 14 11.82 -49.54 48.60
C LEU A 14 10.29 -49.74 48.71
N THR A 15 9.66 -49.46 49.86
CA THR A 15 8.21 -49.69 50.05
C THR A 15 7.35 -48.46 50.34
N LYS A 16 7.88 -47.23 50.24
CA LYS A 16 7.07 -46.02 50.40
C LYS A 16 6.99 -45.21 49.11
N SER A 17 5.82 -45.23 48.48
CA SER A 17 5.49 -44.27 47.42
C SER A 17 5.50 -42.86 47.99
N ARG A 18 6.18 -41.93 47.31
CA ARG A 18 6.28 -40.53 47.71
C ARG A 18 4.98 -39.80 47.36
N ARG A 19 4.32 -39.27 48.37
CA ARG A 19 3.03 -38.59 48.24
C ARG A 19 3.25 -37.14 47.84
N VAL A 20 2.78 -36.75 46.65
CA VAL A 20 3.00 -35.42 46.05
C VAL A 20 1.70 -34.63 45.99
N LEU A 21 1.70 -33.42 46.55
CA LEU A 21 0.64 -32.43 46.41
C LEU A 21 1.08 -31.35 45.42
N ILE A 22 0.22 -30.97 44.48
CA ILE A 22 0.51 -29.89 43.53
C ILE A 22 -0.33 -28.67 43.93
N ALA A 23 0.32 -27.52 44.13
CA ALA A 23 -0.33 -26.26 44.43
C ALA A 23 -0.14 -25.28 43.27
N SER A 24 -1.22 -25.02 42.53
CA SER A 24 -1.29 -24.02 41.47
C SER A 24 -2.74 -23.65 41.19
N SER A 25 -3.01 -22.36 41.13
CA SER A 25 -4.27 -21.77 40.64
C SER A 25 -4.36 -21.79 39.11
N HIS A 26 -3.24 -22.01 38.41
CA HIS A 26 -3.19 -22.18 36.96
C HIS A 26 -3.53 -23.63 36.56
N SER A 27 -4.76 -23.85 36.08
CA SER A 27 -5.26 -25.19 35.75
C SER A 27 -4.43 -25.95 34.71
N LEU A 28 -3.89 -25.26 33.70
CA LEU A 28 -3.04 -25.88 32.67
C LEU A 28 -1.67 -26.30 33.20
N PHE A 29 -1.06 -25.49 34.08
CA PHE A 29 0.22 -25.83 34.70
C PHE A 29 0.07 -27.05 35.61
N GLY A 30 -0.93 -27.04 36.49
CA GLY A 30 -1.22 -28.17 37.37
C GLY A 30 -1.52 -29.47 36.61
N GLN A 31 -2.31 -29.40 35.54
CA GLN A 31 -2.61 -30.58 34.70
C GLN A 31 -1.39 -31.09 33.94
N GLY A 32 -0.55 -30.19 33.39
CA GLY A 32 0.69 -30.56 32.71
C GLY A 32 1.66 -31.27 33.66
N LEU A 33 1.87 -30.72 34.85
CA LEU A 33 2.73 -31.32 35.88
C LEU A 33 2.17 -32.67 36.36
N ARG A 34 0.85 -32.78 36.54
CA ARG A 34 0.19 -34.04 36.86
C ARG A 34 0.46 -35.10 35.80
N SER A 35 0.31 -34.76 34.52
CA SER A 35 0.59 -35.70 33.42
C SER A 35 2.05 -36.18 33.43
N LEU A 36 3.00 -35.27 33.66
CA LEU A 36 4.43 -35.62 33.71
C LEU A 36 4.78 -36.53 34.91
N LEU A 37 4.14 -36.31 36.06
CA LEU A 37 4.36 -37.12 37.25
C LEU A 37 3.65 -38.48 37.18
N GLN A 38 2.52 -38.57 36.46
CA GLN A 38 1.82 -39.84 36.22
C GLN A 38 2.66 -40.81 35.36
N GLU A 39 3.44 -40.31 34.40
CA GLU A 39 4.42 -41.12 33.65
C GLU A 39 5.57 -41.68 34.53
N ARG A 40 5.63 -41.27 35.81
CA ARG A 40 6.62 -41.71 36.80
C ARG A 40 6.00 -42.53 37.93
N GLU A 41 4.76 -42.99 37.81
CA GLU A 41 4.09 -43.82 38.83
C GLU A 41 4.89 -45.10 39.17
N ASP A 42 5.51 -45.75 38.17
CA ASP A 42 6.37 -46.94 38.35
C ASP A 42 7.65 -46.65 39.18
N ALA A 43 8.01 -45.38 39.37
CA ALA A 43 9.13 -44.93 40.20
C ALA A 43 8.72 -44.61 41.66
N GLY A 44 7.50 -44.94 42.06
CA GLY A 44 6.99 -44.76 43.43
C GLY A 44 6.62 -43.32 43.75
N VAL A 45 5.89 -42.66 42.85
CA VAL A 45 5.31 -41.31 43.06
C VAL A 45 3.78 -41.41 43.03
N GLU A 46 3.12 -40.96 44.09
CA GLU A 46 1.65 -40.93 44.21
C GLU A 46 1.18 -39.47 44.29
N ILE A 47 0.37 -39.02 43.32
CA ILE A 47 -0.21 -37.67 43.36
C ILE A 47 -1.46 -37.69 44.22
N VAL A 48 -1.38 -37.09 45.41
CA VAL A 48 -2.45 -37.14 46.42
C VAL A 48 -3.51 -36.05 46.26
N GLY A 49 -3.20 -34.97 45.52
CA GLY A 49 -4.15 -33.90 45.28
C GLY A 49 -3.59 -32.75 44.44
N MET A 50 -4.49 -31.86 44.03
CA MET A 50 -4.16 -30.55 43.47
C MET A 50 -4.99 -29.48 44.17
N VAL A 51 -4.37 -28.36 44.51
CA VAL A 51 -4.98 -27.24 45.23
C VAL A 51 -4.72 -25.93 44.49
N SER A 52 -5.65 -24.98 44.61
CA SER A 52 -5.68 -23.80 43.75
C SER A 52 -5.45 -22.47 44.48
N ASN A 53 -5.33 -22.50 45.80
CA ASN A 53 -5.08 -21.32 46.63
C ASN A 53 -4.39 -21.71 47.94
N LEU A 54 -3.88 -20.70 48.65
CA LEU A 54 -3.13 -20.86 49.90
C LEU A 54 -3.94 -21.58 51.00
N GLU A 55 -5.21 -21.24 51.19
CA GLU A 55 -6.05 -21.83 52.24
C GLU A 55 -6.29 -23.32 51.99
N GLU A 56 -6.63 -23.70 50.75
CA GLU A 56 -6.75 -25.09 50.33
C GLU A 56 -5.44 -25.86 50.48
N ALA A 57 -4.31 -25.22 50.17
CA ALA A 57 -3.00 -25.85 50.30
C ALA A 57 -2.69 -26.20 51.75
N LEU A 58 -2.90 -25.27 52.68
CA LEU A 58 -2.66 -25.50 54.11
C LEU A 58 -3.60 -26.58 54.68
N GLN A 59 -4.89 -26.56 54.34
CA GLN A 59 -5.84 -27.61 54.74
C GLN A 59 -5.46 -28.99 54.17
N ALA A 60 -4.96 -29.03 52.93
CA ALA A 60 -4.55 -30.26 52.28
C ALA A 60 -3.27 -30.85 52.87
N LEU A 61 -2.34 -30.05 53.41
CA LEU A 61 -1.15 -30.54 54.08
C LEU A 61 -1.50 -31.42 55.30
N ASP A 62 -2.48 -30.99 56.09
CA ASP A 62 -2.92 -31.76 57.26
C ASP A 62 -3.75 -32.99 56.88
N ARG A 63 -4.66 -32.82 55.91
CA ARG A 63 -5.59 -33.88 55.49
C ARG A 63 -4.92 -34.98 54.67
N LEU A 64 -4.08 -34.61 53.71
CA LEU A 64 -3.52 -35.54 52.72
C LEU A 64 -2.13 -36.05 53.10
N ASN A 65 -1.48 -35.38 54.06
CA ASN A 65 -0.18 -35.74 54.62
C ASN A 65 0.87 -36.08 53.52
N PRO A 66 1.16 -35.14 52.61
CA PRO A 66 2.14 -35.34 51.54
C PRO A 66 3.57 -35.37 52.08
N ASP A 67 4.47 -36.03 51.34
CA ASP A 67 5.92 -36.00 51.58
C ASP A 67 6.60 -34.85 50.82
N LEU A 68 5.97 -34.42 49.72
CA LEU A 68 6.44 -33.35 48.83
C LEU A 68 5.26 -32.48 48.40
N ILE A 69 5.42 -31.16 48.44
CA ILE A 69 4.53 -30.22 47.76
C ILE A 69 5.30 -29.49 46.65
N ILE A 70 4.70 -29.42 45.47
CA ILE A 70 5.21 -28.61 44.36
C ILE A 70 4.32 -27.38 44.26
N VAL A 71 4.91 -26.20 44.43
CA VAL A 71 4.21 -24.92 44.42
C VAL A 71 4.62 -24.16 43.17
N ASP A 72 3.62 -23.70 42.43
CA ASP A 72 3.79 -22.73 41.34
C ASP A 72 4.34 -21.43 41.91
N TYR A 73 5.60 -21.12 41.58
CA TYR A 73 6.31 -19.95 42.08
C TYR A 73 5.71 -18.65 41.54
N ASP A 74 5.13 -18.70 40.33
CA ASP A 74 4.61 -17.51 39.65
C ASP A 74 3.16 -17.19 40.07
N ASP A 75 2.60 -17.94 41.02
CA ASP A 75 1.20 -17.84 41.42
C ASP A 75 0.96 -16.84 42.56
N GLU A 76 0.33 -15.71 42.22
CA GLU A 76 -0.02 -14.65 43.15
C GLU A 76 -1.05 -15.08 44.21
N LYS A 77 -1.90 -16.08 43.95
CA LYS A 77 -2.93 -16.57 44.89
C LYS A 77 -2.38 -17.54 45.94
N LEU A 78 -1.22 -18.12 45.67
CA LEU A 78 -0.52 -19.01 46.59
C LEU A 78 0.49 -18.27 47.48
N ASN A 79 0.88 -17.05 47.08
CA ASN A 79 1.77 -16.13 47.82
C ASN A 79 2.93 -16.85 48.53
N ARG A 80 4.05 -17.02 47.81
CA ARG A 80 5.24 -17.75 48.26
C ARG A 80 5.66 -17.46 49.70
N ASP A 81 5.75 -16.18 50.06
CA ASP A 81 6.30 -15.76 51.34
C ASP A 81 5.35 -16.15 52.48
N GLU A 82 4.04 -15.99 52.24
CA GLU A 82 3.00 -16.39 53.19
C GLU A 82 2.91 -17.92 53.32
N PHE A 83 3.02 -18.64 52.20
CA PHE A 83 3.07 -20.11 52.20
C PHE A 83 4.28 -20.62 52.99
N LEU A 84 5.48 -20.07 52.76
CA LEU A 84 6.70 -20.51 53.45
C LEU A 84 6.67 -20.16 54.94
N VAL A 85 6.16 -18.99 55.32
CA VAL A 85 5.99 -18.61 56.75
C VAL A 85 5.05 -19.59 57.46
N ARG A 86 3.86 -19.85 56.88
CA ARG A 86 2.90 -20.81 57.44
C ARG A 86 3.41 -22.25 57.40
N PHE A 87 4.22 -22.59 56.42
CA PHE A 87 4.86 -23.89 56.31
C PHE A 87 5.87 -24.14 57.44
N VAL A 88 6.64 -23.12 57.84
CA VAL A 88 7.61 -23.22 58.94
C VAL A 88 6.92 -23.46 60.29
N GLU A 89 5.67 -23.05 60.47
CA GLU A 89 4.90 -23.24 61.71
C GLU A 89 4.43 -24.70 61.95
N GLY A 90 4.41 -25.58 60.94
CA GLY A 90 3.96 -26.99 61.11
C GLY A 90 4.90 -27.89 61.91
N GLU A 91 4.60 -29.17 62.15
CA GLU A 91 5.52 -30.09 62.87
C GLU A 91 5.99 -31.31 62.04
N LYS A 92 5.54 -31.43 60.78
CA LYS A 92 5.78 -32.61 59.93
C LYS A 92 6.96 -32.40 58.97
N LYS A 93 7.67 -33.50 58.65
CA LYS A 93 8.68 -33.51 57.59
C LYS A 93 8.00 -33.40 56.23
N LEU A 94 8.31 -32.33 55.49
CA LEU A 94 7.78 -32.08 54.16
C LEU A 94 8.88 -31.41 53.33
N ARG A 95 8.96 -31.79 52.05
CA ARG A 95 9.78 -31.09 51.06
C ARG A 95 8.91 -30.12 50.26
N VAL A 96 9.40 -28.92 50.01
CA VAL A 96 8.73 -27.92 49.17
C VAL A 96 9.59 -27.69 47.93
N VAL A 97 9.00 -27.83 46.75
CA VAL A 97 9.66 -27.53 45.47
C VAL A 97 8.93 -26.36 44.84
N LEU A 98 9.63 -25.26 44.62
CA LEU A 98 9.10 -24.12 43.89
C LEU A 98 9.49 -24.24 42.41
N LEU A 99 8.49 -24.23 41.54
CA LEU A 99 8.68 -24.26 40.09
C LEU A 99 8.12 -22.98 39.46
N SER A 100 8.96 -22.29 38.69
CA SER A 100 8.55 -21.13 37.88
C SER A 100 8.54 -21.54 36.41
N LEU A 101 7.52 -21.11 35.67
CA LEU A 101 7.49 -21.20 34.20
C LEU A 101 8.25 -20.02 33.56
N GLN A 102 8.42 -18.92 34.29
CA GLN A 102 9.05 -17.70 33.79
C GLN A 102 10.59 -17.76 33.82
N SER A 103 11.18 -18.77 34.49
CA SER A 103 12.62 -18.94 34.58
C SER A 103 13.05 -20.37 34.28
N ALA A 104 14.06 -20.54 33.41
CA ALA A 104 14.67 -21.84 33.10
C ALA A 104 15.78 -22.25 34.08
N GLN A 105 15.85 -21.64 35.28
CA GLN A 105 16.82 -22.04 36.31
C GLN A 105 16.34 -23.30 37.06
N ASP A 106 17.27 -23.97 37.75
CA ASP A 106 16.99 -25.18 38.54
C ASP A 106 15.85 -24.95 39.55
N ALA A 107 15.00 -25.97 39.73
CA ALA A 107 13.93 -25.94 40.72
C ALA A 107 14.48 -25.66 42.13
N ILE A 108 13.89 -24.72 42.86
CA ILE A 108 14.32 -24.42 44.22
C ILE A 108 13.68 -25.45 45.17
N VAL A 109 14.51 -26.21 45.86
CA VAL A 109 14.07 -27.28 46.76
C VAL A 109 14.37 -26.92 48.21
N TYR A 110 13.33 -26.81 49.03
CA TYR A 110 13.43 -26.67 50.47
C TYR A 110 13.18 -28.02 51.15
N ASP A 111 14.09 -28.43 52.02
CA ASP A 111 13.95 -29.64 52.83
C ASP A 111 13.81 -29.25 54.30
N ARG A 112 12.60 -29.42 54.86
CA ARG A 112 12.40 -29.17 56.27
C ARG A 112 12.93 -30.34 57.10
N ARG A 113 14.13 -30.17 57.65
CA ARG A 113 14.62 -30.97 58.78
C ARG A 113 14.13 -30.30 60.06
N THR A 114 13.75 -31.09 61.06
CA THR A 114 13.26 -30.59 62.36
C THR A 114 14.20 -29.52 62.92
N MET A 115 13.77 -28.25 62.89
CA MET A 115 14.50 -27.11 63.44
C MET A 115 13.76 -26.60 64.67
N ALA A 116 14.50 -26.19 65.70
CA ALA A 116 13.92 -25.60 66.90
C ALA A 116 13.47 -24.15 66.60
N ALA A 117 12.44 -23.66 67.28
CA ALA A 117 11.81 -22.37 66.98
C ALA A 117 12.78 -21.16 66.97
N HIS A 118 13.87 -21.22 67.74
CA HIS A 118 14.91 -20.17 67.76
C HIS A 118 15.82 -20.16 66.53
N GLN A 119 15.78 -21.20 65.68
CA GLN A 119 16.58 -21.30 64.45
C GLN A 119 15.83 -20.78 63.22
N ILE A 120 14.58 -20.33 63.40
CA ILE A 120 13.72 -19.84 62.32
C ILE A 120 14.16 -18.43 61.89
N ASP A 121 14.47 -17.56 62.85
CA ASP A 121 14.89 -16.18 62.58
C ASP A 121 16.26 -16.15 61.88
N ASP A 122 17.22 -16.97 62.33
CA ASP A 122 18.55 -17.11 61.70
C ASP A 122 18.47 -17.62 60.26
N TRP A 123 17.53 -18.54 59.97
CA TRP A 123 17.32 -19.08 58.61
C TRP A 123 16.67 -18.06 57.66
N LEU A 124 15.81 -17.17 58.18
CA LEU A 124 15.19 -16.10 57.42
C LEU A 124 16.17 -14.93 57.16
N GLU A 125 17.13 -14.67 58.05
CA GLU A 125 18.15 -13.63 57.87
C GLU A 125 19.22 -14.02 56.82
N GLU A 126 19.52 -15.30 56.65
CA GLU A 126 20.41 -15.85 55.59
C GLU A 126 19.92 -15.55 54.15
N TRP A 127 18.70 -15.05 53.99
CA TRP A 127 18.10 -14.71 52.68
C TRP A 127 18.36 -13.28 52.20
N THR A 128 19.14 -12.49 52.93
CA THR A 128 19.59 -11.18 52.45
C THR A 128 20.85 -11.29 51.59
N TYR A 129 20.64 -11.55 50.30
CA TYR A 129 21.56 -11.42 49.16
C TYR A 129 23.05 -11.13 49.46
N THR A 130 23.88 -12.17 49.52
CA THR A 130 25.34 -12.06 49.37
C THR A 130 25.81 -12.84 48.15
N ASP A 131 26.33 -12.10 47.17
CA ASP A 131 27.04 -12.61 45.99
C ASP A 131 28.37 -13.25 46.42
N GLU A 132 28.36 -14.57 46.65
CA GLU A 132 29.58 -15.37 46.77
C GLU A 132 29.53 -16.56 45.80
N SER A 133 29.47 -16.23 44.51
CA SER A 133 29.79 -17.16 43.42
C SER A 133 31.29 -17.44 43.33
N SER A 134 31.95 -17.80 44.43
CA SER A 134 33.29 -18.43 44.38
C SER A 134 33.67 -19.13 45.68
N LYS A 135 33.36 -20.42 45.79
CA LYS A 135 34.20 -21.51 46.36
C LYS A 135 33.31 -22.68 46.74
N ILE A 136 33.90 -23.89 46.71
CA ILE A 136 33.33 -25.20 47.11
C ILE A 136 32.55 -25.80 45.90
N ILE A 137 32.95 -26.83 45.14
CA ILE A 137 33.62 -28.12 45.43
C ILE A 137 34.31 -28.63 44.16
N SER A 138 35.60 -29.02 44.24
CA SER A 138 36.17 -30.03 43.34
C SER A 138 36.45 -31.27 44.15
N GLN A 139 35.69 -32.36 43.95
CA GLN A 139 36.12 -33.75 44.13
C GLN A 139 34.93 -34.73 43.94
N ARG A 140 34.80 -35.29 42.72
CA ARG A 140 34.59 -36.74 42.47
C ARG A 140 34.28 -37.00 40.98
N GLY A 141 35.13 -37.85 40.38
CA GLY A 141 34.77 -38.86 39.37
C GLY A 141 34.33 -38.41 37.98
N ASP A 142 35.20 -38.61 36.99
CA ASP A 142 34.94 -38.52 35.55
C ASP A 142 33.64 -39.22 35.14
N VAL A 143 32.68 -38.43 34.65
CA VAL A 143 31.78 -38.83 33.56
C VAL A 143 32.07 -37.83 32.45
N ASP A 144 32.47 -38.33 31.28
CA ASP A 144 32.80 -37.51 30.11
C ASP A 144 31.52 -36.83 29.55
N THR A 145 31.09 -35.76 30.24
CA THR A 145 30.14 -34.78 29.74
C THR A 145 30.92 -33.56 29.26
N LYS A 146 31.66 -33.71 28.16
CA LYS A 146 32.07 -32.56 27.36
C LYS A 146 30.85 -31.91 26.69
N VAL A 147 30.00 -31.29 27.50
CA VAL A 147 29.32 -30.07 27.07
C VAL A 147 30.37 -28.99 27.20
N ASP A 148 30.77 -28.42 26.06
CA ASP A 148 31.77 -27.37 25.95
C ASP A 148 31.29 -26.10 26.69
N THR A 149 31.48 -26.06 28.01
CA THR A 149 31.10 -24.93 28.88
C THR A 149 32.06 -23.75 28.77
N ARG A 150 33.05 -23.80 27.87
CA ARG A 150 33.86 -22.63 27.49
C ARG A 150 33.29 -21.93 26.26
N ARG A 151 32.02 -21.55 26.28
CA ARG A 151 31.51 -20.49 25.39
C ARG A 151 32.08 -19.15 25.87
N ASN A 152 33.29 -18.83 25.40
CA ASN A 152 33.97 -17.57 25.66
C ASN A 152 33.04 -16.39 25.29
N PRO A 153 32.63 -15.52 26.22
CA PRO A 153 31.65 -14.45 25.98
C PRO A 153 32.13 -13.47 24.91
N MET A 154 33.46 -13.28 24.79
CA MET A 154 34.05 -12.53 23.68
C MET A 154 33.82 -13.22 22.33
N LYS A 155 33.92 -14.54 22.24
CA LYS A 155 33.73 -15.30 20.98
C LYS A 155 32.28 -15.24 20.50
N ASN A 156 31.30 -15.27 21.41
CA ASN A 156 29.89 -15.09 21.07
C ASN A 156 29.55 -13.65 20.65
N ARG A 157 30.13 -12.64 21.32
CA ARG A 157 30.00 -11.23 20.89
C ARG A 157 30.61 -11.01 19.51
N LEU A 158 31.79 -11.59 19.26
CA LEU A 158 32.47 -11.49 17.97
C LEU A 158 31.66 -12.18 16.86
N GLN A 159 31.11 -13.37 17.11
CA GLN A 159 30.25 -14.08 16.14
C GLN A 159 28.97 -13.33 15.82
N LYS A 160 28.27 -12.76 16.83
CA LYS A 160 27.09 -11.90 16.61
C LYS A 160 27.45 -10.66 15.79
N ALA A 161 28.57 -10.01 16.10
CA ALA A 161 29.07 -8.88 15.33
C ALA A 161 29.39 -9.28 13.87
N THR A 162 29.99 -10.44 13.65
CA THR A 162 30.28 -10.94 12.29
C THR A 162 29.02 -11.17 11.46
N HIS A 163 27.97 -11.77 12.03
CA HIS A 163 26.72 -11.98 11.31
C HIS A 163 26.05 -10.66 10.91
N LEU A 164 26.01 -9.70 11.83
CA LEU A 164 25.47 -8.36 11.56
C LEU A 164 26.29 -7.64 10.50
N LEU A 165 27.63 -7.67 10.58
CA LEU A 165 28.49 -7.04 9.59
C LEU A 165 28.31 -7.63 8.18
N ILE A 166 28.21 -8.95 8.06
CA ILE A 166 27.97 -9.61 6.77
C ILE A 166 26.59 -9.22 6.22
N ALA A 167 25.55 -9.31 7.04
CA ALA A 167 24.19 -8.95 6.61
C ALA A 167 24.11 -7.48 6.20
N SER A 168 24.69 -6.56 6.97
CA SER A 168 24.74 -5.14 6.63
C SER A 168 25.52 -4.88 5.34
N LEU A 169 26.65 -5.54 5.12
CA LEU A 169 27.40 -5.43 3.87
C LEU A 169 26.56 -5.92 2.69
N LEU A 170 25.87 -7.06 2.82
CA LEU A 170 24.99 -7.58 1.78
C LEU A 170 23.84 -6.61 1.48
N VAL A 171 23.22 -6.00 2.50
CA VAL A 171 22.18 -4.96 2.32
C VAL A 171 22.72 -3.80 1.49
N VAL A 172 23.92 -3.29 1.83
CA VAL A 172 24.56 -2.19 1.08
C VAL A 172 24.84 -2.58 -0.37
N VAL A 173 25.40 -3.77 -0.59
CA VAL A 173 25.72 -4.27 -1.94
C VAL A 173 24.45 -4.44 -2.78
N VAL A 174 23.42 -5.10 -2.24
CA VAL A 174 22.15 -5.31 -2.96
C VAL A 174 21.46 -3.96 -3.24
N THR A 175 21.46 -3.03 -2.27
CA THR A 175 20.91 -1.69 -2.47
C THR A 175 21.63 -0.96 -3.61
N ALA A 176 22.96 -0.99 -3.62
CA ALA A 176 23.76 -0.35 -4.67
C ALA A 176 23.49 -0.97 -6.05
N LEU A 177 23.40 -2.30 -6.13
CA LEU A 177 23.06 -3.00 -7.37
C LEU A 177 21.66 -2.66 -7.88
N LEU A 178 20.66 -2.56 -6.99
CA LEU A 178 19.31 -2.15 -7.36
C LEU A 178 19.28 -0.71 -7.90
N ILE A 179 19.96 0.22 -7.22
CA ILE A 179 20.04 1.61 -7.66
C ILE A 179 20.72 1.72 -9.03
N LEU A 180 21.85 1.03 -9.24
CA LEU A 180 22.55 0.98 -10.52
C LEU A 180 21.68 0.35 -11.62
N GLY A 181 20.97 -0.73 -11.31
CA GLY A 181 20.04 -1.38 -12.24
C GLY A 181 18.90 -0.46 -12.67
N MET A 182 18.27 0.26 -11.72
CA MET A 182 17.20 1.21 -12.02
C MET A 182 17.69 2.39 -12.89
N GLN A 183 18.91 2.87 -12.65
CA GLN A 183 19.52 3.92 -13.48
C GLN A 183 19.76 3.45 -14.93
N TYR A 184 20.09 2.17 -15.11
CA TYR A 184 20.31 1.59 -16.43
C TYR A 184 19.01 1.37 -17.22
N ILE A 185 17.94 0.92 -16.56
CA ILE A 185 16.66 0.56 -17.20
C ILE A 185 15.87 1.79 -17.69
N ARG A 186 16.10 2.98 -17.11
CA ARG A 186 15.36 4.23 -17.41
C ARG A 186 13.84 4.03 -17.33
N ILE A 187 13.35 3.85 -16.10
CA ILE A 187 11.95 3.50 -15.79
C ILE A 187 10.93 4.54 -16.28
N LEU A 188 11.33 5.81 -16.38
CA LEU A 188 10.48 6.91 -16.81
C LEU A 188 10.84 7.32 -18.24
N PRO A 189 9.85 7.76 -19.07
CA PRO A 189 10.15 8.37 -20.36
C PRO A 189 10.89 9.70 -20.17
N ALA A 190 11.40 10.28 -21.25
CA ALA A 190 12.06 11.59 -21.16
C ALA A 190 11.12 12.63 -20.51
N ALA A 191 11.68 13.49 -19.67
CA ALA A 191 10.95 14.60 -19.08
C ALA A 191 10.83 15.72 -20.12
N ALA A 192 9.61 16.16 -20.42
CA ALA A 192 9.33 17.16 -21.46
C ALA A 192 8.50 18.35 -20.92
N SER A 193 8.47 18.54 -19.60
CA SER A 193 7.81 19.67 -18.97
C SER A 193 8.57 20.19 -17.76
N ALA A 194 8.33 21.46 -17.40
CA ALA A 194 8.86 22.05 -16.18
C ALA A 194 8.37 21.31 -14.92
N GLN A 195 7.14 20.80 -14.96
CA GLN A 195 6.55 20.02 -13.86
C GLN A 195 7.21 18.65 -13.68
N ALA A 196 7.73 18.05 -14.76
CA ALA A 196 8.37 16.74 -14.71
C ALA A 196 9.66 16.74 -13.86
N GLN A 197 10.40 17.85 -13.81
CA GLN A 197 11.66 17.95 -13.08
C GLN A 197 11.52 17.68 -11.57
N PRO A 198 10.71 18.44 -10.80
CA PRO A 198 10.56 18.18 -9.36
C PRO A 198 9.91 16.82 -9.08
N ILE A 199 9.03 16.33 -9.96
CA ILE A 199 8.39 15.01 -9.82
C ILE A 199 9.43 13.90 -9.98
N ASP A 200 10.26 13.93 -11.02
CA ASP A 200 11.29 12.93 -11.28
C ASP A 200 12.33 12.91 -10.15
N GLN A 201 12.71 14.07 -9.62
CA GLN A 201 13.62 14.17 -8.47
C GLN A 201 13.06 13.46 -7.24
N LEU A 202 11.78 13.69 -6.91
CA LEU A 202 11.11 13.04 -5.79
C LEU A 202 10.96 11.54 -6.02
N PHE A 203 10.55 11.14 -7.23
CA PHE A 203 10.40 9.74 -7.63
C PHE A 203 11.73 8.96 -7.52
N TYR A 204 12.83 9.52 -8.02
CA TYR A 204 14.14 8.87 -7.91
C TYR A 204 14.68 8.84 -6.48
N LEU A 205 14.36 9.84 -5.66
CA LEU A 205 14.69 9.82 -4.23
C LEU A 205 13.90 8.72 -3.51
N GLU A 206 12.60 8.61 -3.77
CA GLU A 206 11.72 7.59 -3.21
C GLU A 206 12.18 6.18 -3.61
N LEU A 207 12.49 5.95 -4.89
CA LEU A 207 13.02 4.66 -5.36
C LEU A 207 14.33 4.27 -4.68
N LYS A 208 15.23 5.21 -4.38
CA LYS A 208 16.47 4.91 -3.62
C LYS A 208 16.16 4.46 -2.20
N VAL A 209 15.21 5.11 -1.53
CA VAL A 209 14.78 4.72 -0.17
C VAL A 209 14.08 3.36 -0.20
N ILE A 210 13.19 3.12 -1.16
CA ILE A 210 12.53 1.83 -1.35
C ILE A 210 13.55 0.73 -1.64
N ALA A 211 14.54 0.96 -2.51
CA ALA A 211 15.59 -0.01 -2.80
C ALA A 211 16.39 -0.39 -1.54
N PHE A 212 16.67 0.59 -0.67
CA PHE A 212 17.31 0.33 0.62
C PHE A 212 16.42 -0.49 1.56
N LEU A 213 15.15 -0.09 1.76
CA LEU A 213 14.22 -0.79 2.65
C LEU A 213 13.91 -2.21 2.16
N PHE A 214 13.72 -2.39 0.85
CA PHE A 214 13.56 -3.68 0.22
C PHE A 214 14.78 -4.56 0.46
N SER A 215 15.99 -4.04 0.25
CA SER A 215 17.23 -4.77 0.51
C SER A 215 17.36 -5.14 1.98
N LEU A 216 17.05 -4.20 2.90
CA LEU A 216 17.08 -4.42 4.34
C LEU A 216 16.20 -5.61 4.73
N ILE A 217 14.96 -5.67 4.24
CA ILE A 217 14.03 -6.74 4.59
C ILE A 217 14.42 -8.06 3.91
N VAL A 218 14.62 -8.04 2.59
CA VAL A 218 14.83 -9.25 1.79
C VAL A 218 16.17 -9.90 2.12
N VAL A 219 17.24 -9.13 2.27
CA VAL A 219 18.56 -9.69 2.62
C VAL A 219 18.51 -10.28 4.01
N LEU A 220 17.93 -9.61 5.02
CA LEU A 220 17.83 -10.16 6.37
C LEU A 220 16.98 -11.44 6.40
N MET A 221 15.88 -11.47 5.66
CA MET A 221 15.02 -12.64 5.54
C MET A 221 15.78 -13.81 4.90
N VAL A 222 16.38 -13.60 3.73
CA VAL A 222 17.13 -14.62 2.99
C VAL A 222 18.35 -15.09 3.79
N TYR A 223 19.10 -14.16 4.37
CA TYR A 223 20.23 -14.47 5.26
C TYR A 223 19.79 -15.35 6.43
N SER A 224 18.65 -15.03 7.05
CA SER A 224 18.13 -15.79 8.18
C SER A 224 17.72 -17.22 7.79
N ILE A 225 17.06 -17.38 6.63
CA ILE A 225 16.66 -18.68 6.09
C ILE A 225 17.88 -19.59 5.86
N PHE A 226 19.00 -19.05 5.42
CA PHE A 226 20.20 -19.86 5.12
C PHE A 226 21.11 -20.07 6.33
N ILE A 227 21.32 -19.03 7.14
CA ILE A 227 22.33 -19.03 8.21
C ILE A 227 21.77 -19.56 9.53
N PHE A 228 20.52 -19.20 9.87
CA PHE A 228 19.86 -19.64 11.11
C PHE A 228 19.00 -20.88 10.92
N ARG A 229 19.17 -21.59 9.80
CA ARG A 229 18.52 -22.88 9.56
C ARG A 229 18.99 -23.92 10.58
N ARG A 230 18.03 -24.66 11.16
CA ARG A 230 18.31 -25.80 12.03
C ARG A 230 19.20 -26.83 11.31
N LYS A 231 20.34 -27.18 11.93
CA LYS A 231 21.27 -28.16 11.39
C LYS A 231 20.78 -29.59 11.65
N ARG A 232 21.19 -30.53 10.79
CA ARG A 232 20.85 -31.95 10.95
C ARG A 232 21.43 -32.47 12.27
N GLY A 233 20.58 -33.04 13.12
CA GLY A 233 20.97 -33.56 14.44
C GLY A 233 21.01 -32.52 15.57
N ASP A 234 20.73 -31.25 15.29
CA ASP A 234 20.57 -30.24 16.32
C ASP A 234 19.18 -30.37 16.96
N ALA A 235 19.12 -30.61 18.25
CA ALA A 235 17.89 -30.71 19.05
C ALA A 235 17.79 -29.62 20.12
N ALA A 236 18.74 -28.68 20.13
CA ALA A 236 18.71 -27.56 21.07
C ALA A 236 17.74 -26.48 20.60
N ASP A 237 17.09 -25.84 21.56
CA ASP A 237 16.28 -24.65 21.31
C ASP A 237 17.16 -23.42 21.05
N ALA A 238 16.62 -22.46 20.30
CA ALA A 238 17.24 -21.16 20.12
C ALA A 238 17.16 -20.34 21.42
N ALA A 239 17.94 -19.26 21.50
CA ALA A 239 17.84 -18.33 22.62
C ALA A 239 16.43 -17.73 22.69
N HIS A 240 15.80 -17.78 23.87
CA HIS A 240 14.52 -17.13 24.13
C HIS A 240 14.72 -15.60 24.14
N ILE A 241 14.26 -14.94 23.08
CA ILE A 241 14.37 -13.48 22.89
C ILE A 241 12.97 -12.95 22.61
N GLU A 242 12.43 -12.18 23.55
CA GLU A 242 11.05 -11.65 23.45
C GLU A 242 10.97 -10.29 22.77
N GLY A 243 12.08 -9.55 22.70
CA GLY A 243 12.12 -8.29 21.96
C GLY A 243 13.19 -7.32 22.45
N SER A 244 13.07 -6.09 21.98
CA SER A 244 13.94 -4.99 22.37
C SER A 244 13.19 -3.67 22.21
N THR A 245 12.75 -3.07 23.32
CA THR A 245 12.06 -1.76 23.30
C THR A 245 12.88 -0.67 22.60
N LYS A 246 14.22 -0.75 22.68
CA LYS A 246 15.10 0.17 21.95
C LYS A 246 14.97 0.01 20.44
N LEU A 247 14.90 -1.24 19.96
CA LEU A 247 14.73 -1.53 18.54
C LEU A 247 13.33 -1.13 18.08
N GLU A 248 12.31 -1.38 18.91
CA GLU A 248 10.93 -0.94 18.68
C GLU A 248 10.85 0.57 18.45
N ILE A 249 11.42 1.36 19.37
CA ILE A 249 11.43 2.82 19.24
C ILE A 249 12.15 3.25 17.95
N VAL A 250 13.31 2.66 17.65
CA VAL A 250 14.10 3.04 16.47
C VAL A 250 13.33 2.77 15.18
N TRP A 251 12.73 1.59 15.02
CA TRP A 251 12.00 1.25 13.78
C TRP A 251 10.60 1.83 13.71
N THR A 252 10.10 2.47 14.77
CA THR A 252 8.85 3.25 14.72
C THR A 252 9.15 4.70 14.38
N VAL A 253 10.14 5.30 15.05
CA VAL A 253 10.51 6.72 14.86
C VAL A 253 11.16 6.94 13.49
N ALA A 254 12.02 6.02 13.02
CA ALA A 254 12.71 6.22 11.75
C ALA A 254 11.74 6.24 10.53
N PRO A 255 10.78 5.30 10.38
CA PRO A 255 9.78 5.40 9.32
C PRO A 255 8.87 6.62 9.47
N LEU A 256 8.45 6.97 10.68
CA LEU A 256 7.66 8.18 10.91
C LEU A 256 8.40 9.43 10.42
N ALA A 257 9.66 9.60 10.82
CA ALA A 257 10.48 10.72 10.38
C ALA A 257 10.68 10.71 8.86
N THR A 258 10.86 9.54 8.26
CA THR A 258 11.00 9.38 6.80
C THR A 258 9.73 9.82 6.07
N VAL A 259 8.55 9.36 6.49
CA VAL A 259 7.27 9.75 5.89
C VAL A 259 7.02 11.25 6.06
N MET A 260 7.31 11.81 7.24
CA MET A 260 7.18 13.25 7.48
C MET A 260 8.10 14.09 6.57
N LEU A 261 9.33 13.62 6.32
CA LEU A 261 10.24 14.25 5.36
C LEU A 261 9.69 14.20 3.93
N PHE A 262 9.19 13.04 3.48
CA PHE A 262 8.60 12.92 2.15
C PHE A 262 7.32 13.76 2.00
N ALA A 263 6.50 13.86 3.04
CA ALA A 263 5.33 14.74 3.04
C ALA A 263 5.73 16.21 2.86
N TYR A 264 6.79 16.66 3.54
CA TYR A 264 7.33 18.01 3.38
C TYR A 264 7.88 18.25 1.96
N LEU A 265 8.71 17.33 1.45
CA LEU A 265 9.27 17.42 0.10
C LEU A 265 8.18 17.38 -0.98
N GLY A 266 7.18 16.51 -0.81
CA GLY A 266 6.02 16.40 -1.69
C GLY A 266 5.17 17.67 -1.70
N GLY A 267 4.95 18.29 -0.54
CA GLY A 267 4.27 19.59 -0.45
C GLY A 267 5.00 20.70 -1.23
N ASN A 268 6.33 20.77 -1.10
CA ASN A 268 7.14 21.73 -1.87
C ASN A 268 7.11 21.45 -3.38
N ALA A 269 7.21 20.18 -3.79
CA ALA A 269 7.12 19.78 -5.19
C ALA A 269 5.74 20.13 -5.77
N LEU A 270 4.66 19.88 -5.04
CA LEU A 270 3.30 20.25 -5.42
C LEU A 270 3.13 21.76 -5.58
N ALA A 271 3.68 22.55 -4.65
CA ALA A 271 3.64 24.01 -4.75
C ALA A 271 4.38 24.52 -5.99
N ALA A 272 5.54 23.92 -6.31
CA ALA A 272 6.32 24.28 -7.49
C ALA A 272 5.57 23.98 -8.80
N THR A 273 4.87 22.83 -8.90
CA THR A 273 4.14 22.46 -10.13
C THR A 273 2.85 23.25 -10.32
N MET A 274 2.28 23.83 -9.26
CA MET A 274 1.04 24.60 -9.29
C MET A 274 1.24 26.12 -9.41
N THR A 275 2.47 26.61 -9.47
CA THR A 275 2.76 28.06 -9.49
C THR A 275 2.23 28.70 -10.79
N PRO A 276 1.34 29.72 -10.71
CA PRO A 276 0.77 30.36 -11.88
C PRO A 276 1.71 31.39 -12.50
N GLU A 277 1.79 31.41 -13.83
CA GLU A 277 2.38 32.52 -14.59
C GLU A 277 1.35 33.63 -14.84
N PRO A 278 1.77 34.89 -15.06
CA PRO A 278 0.84 36.02 -15.21
C PRO A 278 -0.08 35.95 -16.44
N LYS A 279 0.36 35.32 -17.53
CA LYS A 279 -0.37 35.27 -18.81
C LYS A 279 -0.25 33.88 -19.47
N PRO A 280 -0.83 32.84 -18.85
CA PRO A 280 -0.79 31.51 -19.42
C PRO A 280 -1.68 31.43 -20.66
N LEU A 281 -1.34 30.55 -21.60
CA LEU A 281 -2.23 30.19 -22.71
C LEU A 281 -3.45 29.44 -22.14
N ARG A 282 -4.66 29.95 -22.35
CA ARG A 282 -5.89 29.26 -21.94
C ARG A 282 -6.35 28.29 -23.03
N VAL A 283 -6.54 27.02 -22.66
CA VAL A 283 -7.11 25.99 -23.54
C VAL A 283 -8.21 25.26 -22.78
N GLU A 284 -9.41 25.18 -23.34
CA GLU A 284 -10.45 24.29 -22.81
C GLU A 284 -10.26 22.91 -23.43
N VAL A 285 -10.27 21.88 -22.59
CA VAL A 285 -10.03 20.49 -22.96
C VAL A 285 -11.27 19.69 -22.61
N ILE A 286 -12.00 19.25 -23.63
CA ILE A 286 -13.27 18.55 -23.47
C ILE A 286 -13.05 17.07 -23.78
N GLY A 287 -13.36 16.21 -22.80
CA GLY A 287 -13.39 14.76 -22.95
C GLY A 287 -14.78 14.24 -23.30
N LYS A 288 -14.87 13.40 -24.33
CA LYS A 288 -16.08 12.70 -24.77
C LYS A 288 -15.71 11.29 -25.20
N GLN A 289 -16.59 10.30 -25.05
CA GLN A 289 -16.41 8.96 -25.60
C GLN A 289 -16.30 9.02 -27.14
N TRP A 290 -15.16 8.74 -27.77
CA TRP A 290 -13.80 8.53 -27.23
C TRP A 290 -12.81 9.41 -27.98
N THR A 291 -12.98 10.73 -27.85
CA THR A 291 -12.19 11.79 -28.49
C THR A 291 -11.97 12.95 -27.51
N TRP A 292 -10.92 13.73 -27.79
CA TRP A 292 -10.67 15.01 -27.15
C TRP A 292 -11.00 16.15 -28.11
N SER A 293 -11.44 17.29 -27.55
CA SER A 293 -11.60 18.56 -28.27
C SER A 293 -10.86 19.66 -27.52
N PHE A 294 -10.13 20.49 -28.26
CA PHE A 294 -9.32 21.57 -27.71
C PHE A 294 -9.82 22.91 -28.24
N ILE A 295 -10.24 23.77 -27.33
CA ILE A 295 -10.77 25.09 -27.68
C ILE A 295 -9.79 26.14 -27.17
N TYR A 296 -9.38 27.04 -28.04
CA TYR A 296 -8.55 28.19 -27.74
C TYR A 296 -9.45 29.42 -27.77
N PRO A 297 -10.18 29.69 -26.66
CA PRO A 297 -11.29 30.63 -26.64
C PRO A 297 -10.86 32.06 -27.00
N ASP A 298 -9.65 32.45 -26.59
CA ASP A 298 -9.13 33.79 -26.88
C ASP A 298 -8.81 34.01 -28.37
N TYR A 299 -8.78 32.93 -29.16
CA TYR A 299 -8.47 32.94 -30.59
C TYR A 299 -9.64 32.43 -31.47
N GLY A 300 -10.74 31.96 -30.87
CA GLY A 300 -11.85 31.36 -31.61
C GLY A 300 -11.48 30.09 -32.40
N VAL A 301 -10.46 29.36 -31.94
CA VAL A 301 -9.96 28.15 -32.61
C VAL A 301 -10.47 26.92 -31.88
N ILE A 302 -10.87 25.90 -32.66
CA ILE A 302 -11.19 24.56 -32.18
C ILE A 302 -10.28 23.59 -32.93
N SER A 303 -9.71 22.63 -32.21
CA SER A 303 -8.82 21.63 -32.77
C SER A 303 -9.10 20.24 -32.19
N ASP A 304 -8.83 19.23 -33.00
CA ASP A 304 -8.79 17.81 -32.63
C ASP A 304 -7.41 17.38 -32.12
N LYS A 305 -6.42 18.27 -32.20
CA LYS A 305 -5.07 18.09 -31.65
C LYS A 305 -4.73 19.24 -30.71
N LEU A 306 -3.92 18.95 -29.70
CA LEU A 306 -3.45 19.98 -28.77
C LEU A 306 -2.15 20.57 -29.29
N TYR A 307 -2.09 21.88 -29.49
CA TYR A 307 -0.89 22.62 -29.86
C TYR A 307 -0.47 23.47 -28.67
N LEU A 308 0.79 23.39 -28.29
CA LEU A 308 1.35 24.12 -27.17
C LEU A 308 2.66 24.82 -27.59
N PRO A 309 2.88 26.07 -27.19
CA PRO A 309 4.19 26.71 -27.32
C PRO A 309 5.17 26.17 -26.26
N GLU A 310 6.40 25.86 -26.68
CA GLU A 310 7.53 25.55 -25.79
C GLU A 310 7.81 26.72 -24.83
N ASP A 311 8.24 26.39 -23.59
CA ASP A 311 8.67 27.31 -22.54
C ASP A 311 7.63 28.37 -22.13
N LYS A 312 6.35 28.10 -22.39
CA LYS A 312 5.24 28.97 -22.02
C LYS A 312 4.16 28.19 -21.29
N GLN A 313 3.77 28.67 -20.12
CA GLN A 313 2.73 27.98 -19.34
C GLN A 313 1.38 28.05 -20.06
N SER A 314 0.72 26.90 -20.11
CA SER A 314 -0.67 26.75 -20.51
C SER A 314 -1.51 26.37 -19.29
N ILE A 315 -2.70 26.94 -19.19
CA ILE A 315 -3.74 26.50 -18.26
C ILE A 315 -4.80 25.76 -19.07
N LEU A 316 -4.83 24.45 -18.87
CA LEU A 316 -5.83 23.57 -19.46
C LEU A 316 -7.04 23.56 -18.51
N LEU A 317 -8.23 23.82 -19.05
CA LEU A 317 -9.51 23.79 -18.33
C LEU A 317 -10.26 22.54 -18.77
N LEU A 318 -10.28 21.52 -17.91
CA LEU A 318 -10.76 20.19 -18.23
C LEU A 318 -12.21 20.00 -17.80
N SER A 319 -13.02 19.47 -18.72
CA SER A 319 -14.41 19.09 -18.49
C SER A 319 -14.80 17.89 -19.35
N SER A 320 -15.93 17.26 -19.04
CA SER A 320 -16.49 16.20 -19.86
C SER A 320 -17.96 16.43 -20.22
N GLU A 321 -18.34 15.98 -21.41
CA GLU A 321 -19.74 15.94 -21.88
C GLU A 321 -20.49 14.68 -21.44
N ASP A 322 -19.81 13.63 -20.96
CA ASP A 322 -20.43 12.33 -20.69
C ASP A 322 -19.98 11.68 -19.37
N VAL A 323 -18.88 10.93 -19.37
CA VAL A 323 -18.34 10.18 -18.24
C VAL A 323 -17.02 10.80 -17.77
N ILE A 324 -16.47 10.31 -16.67
CA ILE A 324 -15.15 10.79 -16.24
C ILE A 324 -14.09 10.31 -17.25
N HIS A 325 -13.20 11.24 -17.64
CA HIS A 325 -11.97 10.95 -18.38
C HIS A 325 -10.78 11.50 -17.58
N SER A 326 -9.55 11.23 -18.01
CA SER A 326 -8.37 11.84 -17.40
C SER A 326 -7.34 12.17 -18.46
N PHE A 327 -6.93 13.43 -18.51
CA PHE A 327 -5.90 13.91 -19.42
C PHE A 327 -4.54 13.49 -18.90
N TRP A 328 -3.77 12.76 -19.71
CA TRP A 328 -2.42 12.37 -19.34
C TRP A 328 -1.47 12.29 -20.54
N VAL A 329 -0.38 13.05 -20.46
CA VAL A 329 0.80 12.91 -21.32
C VAL A 329 1.96 12.45 -20.41
N PRO A 330 2.43 11.19 -20.52
CA PRO A 330 3.40 10.63 -19.59
C PRO A 330 4.69 11.46 -19.43
N GLU A 331 5.21 12.00 -20.53
CA GLU A 331 6.41 12.83 -20.60
C GLU A 331 6.30 14.12 -19.78
N PHE A 332 5.07 14.60 -19.55
CA PHE A 332 4.80 15.82 -18.79
C PHE A 332 4.58 15.58 -17.29
N ARG A 333 4.46 14.31 -16.85
CA ARG A 333 4.26 13.87 -15.45
C ARG A 333 3.02 14.38 -14.73
N VAL A 334 2.21 15.22 -15.37
CA VAL A 334 0.98 15.75 -14.81
C VAL A 334 -0.22 15.08 -15.45
N LYS A 335 -1.26 14.86 -14.65
CA LYS A 335 -2.56 14.36 -15.10
C LYS A 335 -3.66 15.12 -14.37
N GLN A 336 -4.82 15.23 -14.99
CA GLN A 336 -6.00 15.79 -14.37
C GLN A 336 -7.26 15.16 -14.93
N ASP A 337 -8.22 14.91 -14.05
CA ASP A 337 -9.48 14.30 -14.44
C ASP A 337 -10.40 15.36 -15.06
N ALA A 338 -11.05 14.97 -16.16
CA ALA A 338 -12.08 15.73 -16.84
C ALA A 338 -13.43 15.22 -16.36
N LEU A 339 -14.15 16.04 -15.60
CA LEU A 339 -15.36 15.64 -14.89
C LEU A 339 -16.63 16.12 -15.63
N PRO A 340 -17.70 15.30 -15.68
CA PRO A 340 -19.01 15.78 -16.10
C PRO A 340 -19.63 16.66 -15.00
N GLY A 341 -20.50 17.60 -15.39
CA GLY A 341 -21.23 18.45 -14.44
C GLY A 341 -21.20 19.95 -14.72
N GLY A 342 -20.73 20.38 -15.90
CA GLY A 342 -20.72 21.80 -16.30
C GLY A 342 -19.63 22.62 -15.60
N GLU A 343 -19.84 23.93 -15.50
CA GLU A 343 -18.82 24.90 -15.05
C GLU A 343 -18.33 24.65 -13.61
N ASP A 344 -19.21 24.17 -12.72
CA ASP A 344 -18.87 23.86 -11.31
C ASP A 344 -17.83 22.73 -11.18
N PHE A 345 -17.70 21.90 -12.22
CA PHE A 345 -16.83 20.73 -12.23
C PHE A 345 -15.56 20.89 -13.06
N VAL A 346 -15.36 22.04 -13.70
CA VAL A 346 -14.14 22.34 -14.46
C VAL A 346 -12.91 22.25 -13.55
N ARG A 347 -11.91 21.49 -13.99
CA ARG A 347 -10.62 21.34 -13.29
C ARG A 347 -9.52 22.01 -14.07
N ASP A 348 -8.58 22.65 -13.39
CA ASP A 348 -7.40 23.22 -14.04
C ASP A 348 -6.21 22.25 -14.01
N LEU A 349 -5.40 22.31 -15.05
CA LEU A 349 -4.09 21.68 -15.14
C LEU A 349 -3.11 22.68 -15.71
N ARG A 350 -2.05 22.99 -14.95
CA ARG A 350 -0.96 23.86 -15.41
C ARG A 350 0.14 23.01 -16.02
N LEU A 351 0.60 23.42 -17.19
CA LEU A 351 1.59 22.69 -17.96
C LEU A 351 2.52 23.67 -18.67
N THR A 352 3.82 23.45 -18.56
CA THR A 352 4.83 24.20 -19.32
C THR A 352 5.72 23.18 -20.04
N PRO A 353 5.51 22.92 -21.34
CA PRO A 353 6.35 21.99 -22.08
C PRO A 353 7.74 22.60 -22.31
N THR A 354 8.78 21.77 -22.26
CA THR A 354 10.20 22.20 -22.36
C THR A 354 10.95 21.53 -23.51
N GLU A 355 10.26 20.71 -24.30
CA GLU A 355 10.85 20.00 -25.43
C GLU A 355 9.85 20.02 -26.60
N GLN A 356 10.27 20.57 -27.75
CA GLN A 356 9.50 20.52 -28.99
C GLN A 356 9.32 19.08 -29.51
N GLY A 357 8.19 18.82 -30.17
CA GLY A 357 7.91 17.53 -30.79
C GLY A 357 6.44 17.12 -30.70
N GLU A 358 6.18 15.88 -31.11
CA GLU A 358 4.86 15.26 -31.03
C GLU A 358 4.81 14.27 -29.86
N PHE A 359 3.82 14.45 -28.99
CA PHE A 359 3.51 13.59 -27.86
C PHE A 359 2.10 13.03 -28.02
N THR A 360 1.77 12.02 -27.21
CA THR A 360 0.44 11.40 -27.24
C THR A 360 -0.30 11.68 -25.93
N LEU A 361 -1.41 12.40 -26.03
CA LEU A 361 -2.41 12.45 -24.98
C LEU A 361 -3.13 11.11 -24.92
N ARG A 362 -3.20 10.51 -23.73
CA ARG A 362 -3.96 9.30 -23.43
C ARG A 362 -5.02 9.57 -22.40
N CYS A 363 -6.18 8.93 -22.53
CA CYS A 363 -7.14 8.86 -21.45
C CYS A 363 -6.62 7.95 -20.33
N ALA A 364 -6.56 8.47 -19.10
CA ALA A 364 -6.06 7.75 -17.91
C ALA A 364 -7.15 7.40 -16.88
N GLU A 365 -8.43 7.53 -17.25
CA GLU A 365 -9.57 7.09 -16.45
C GLU A 365 -10.48 6.19 -17.28
N LEU A 366 -10.93 5.07 -16.72
CA LEU A 366 -11.69 4.06 -17.48
C LEU A 366 -13.03 4.63 -17.94
N CYS A 367 -13.11 5.00 -19.23
CA CYS A 367 -14.24 5.71 -19.82
C CYS A 367 -15.07 4.85 -20.80
N GLY A 368 -14.98 3.53 -20.73
CA GLY A 368 -15.80 2.60 -21.53
C GLY A 368 -15.04 1.79 -22.58
N LEU A 369 -15.78 1.19 -23.53
CA LEU A 369 -15.27 0.14 -24.42
C LEU A 369 -14.09 0.55 -25.32
N ARG A 370 -13.98 1.82 -25.71
CA ARG A 370 -12.83 2.31 -26.50
C ARG A 370 -11.87 3.18 -25.70
N HIS A 371 -11.83 3.02 -24.36
CA HIS A 371 -10.90 3.74 -23.49
C HIS A 371 -9.44 3.68 -23.98
N THR A 372 -8.95 2.51 -24.40
CA THR A 372 -7.56 2.34 -24.88
C THR A 372 -7.27 3.00 -26.23
N TYR A 373 -8.28 3.44 -26.96
CA TYR A 373 -8.16 4.13 -28.25
C TYR A 373 -8.40 5.64 -28.13
N MET A 374 -8.68 6.13 -26.93
CA MET A 374 -8.94 7.54 -26.67
C MET A 374 -7.63 8.31 -26.55
N GLU A 375 -6.98 8.50 -27.70
CA GLU A 375 -5.71 9.21 -27.82
C GLU A 375 -5.87 10.46 -28.69
N SER A 376 -5.01 11.47 -28.48
CA SER A 376 -4.91 12.63 -29.37
C SER A 376 -3.46 13.12 -29.46
N PRO A 377 -3.00 13.63 -30.62
CA PRO A 377 -1.69 14.25 -30.74
C PRO A 377 -1.59 15.53 -29.90
N VAL A 378 -0.44 15.69 -29.24
CA VAL A 378 -0.01 16.93 -28.59
C VAL A 378 1.25 17.42 -29.29
N ILE A 379 1.18 18.55 -29.96
CA ILE A 379 2.27 19.14 -30.75
C ILE A 379 2.86 20.32 -29.97
N VAL A 380 4.10 20.18 -29.53
CA VAL A 380 4.85 21.27 -28.91
C VAL A 380 5.68 21.96 -29.98
N LEU A 381 5.42 23.25 -30.18
CA LEU A 381 5.99 24.08 -31.24
C LEU A 381 6.85 25.19 -30.66
N SER A 382 7.74 25.73 -31.49
CA SER A 382 8.33 27.05 -31.21
C SER A 382 7.22 28.11 -31.15
N GLN A 383 7.45 29.21 -30.41
CA GLN A 383 6.47 30.29 -30.32
C GLN A 383 6.07 30.84 -31.72
N ALA A 384 7.03 30.93 -32.65
CA ALA A 384 6.77 31.42 -34.00
C ALA A 384 5.88 30.47 -34.82
N ASP A 385 6.14 29.16 -34.73
CA ASP A 385 5.34 28.15 -35.45
C ASP A 385 3.94 28.01 -34.83
N PHE A 386 3.83 28.14 -33.50
CA PHE A 386 2.54 28.19 -32.82
C PHE A 386 1.72 29.40 -33.27
N ASP A 387 2.32 30.59 -33.38
CA ASP A 387 1.64 31.79 -33.88
C ASP A 387 1.23 31.64 -35.35
N SER A 388 2.06 31.00 -36.18
CA SER A 388 1.73 30.68 -37.57
C SER A 388 0.53 29.74 -37.67
N TRP A 389 0.55 28.66 -36.89
CA TRP A 389 -0.56 27.71 -36.82
C TRP A 389 -1.84 28.38 -36.31
N LEU A 390 -1.76 29.22 -35.28
CA LEU A 390 -2.90 29.97 -34.77
C LEU A 390 -3.53 30.86 -35.84
N ASN A 391 -2.73 31.58 -36.61
CA ASN A 391 -3.24 32.45 -37.67
C ASN A 391 -3.96 31.65 -38.77
N GLU A 392 -3.40 30.50 -39.16
CA GLU A 392 -4.01 29.59 -40.13
C GLU A 392 -5.32 28.98 -39.58
N ALA A 393 -5.29 28.49 -38.34
CA ALA A 393 -6.43 27.83 -37.70
C ALA A 393 -7.56 28.82 -37.34
N ALA A 394 -7.20 30.05 -36.94
CA ALA A 394 -8.14 31.15 -36.76
C ALA A 394 -8.87 31.41 -38.07
N GLY A 395 -8.15 31.35 -39.20
CA GLY A 395 -8.72 31.10 -40.53
C GLY A 395 -9.94 31.96 -40.81
N ILE A 396 -9.86 33.25 -40.48
CA ILE A 396 -10.92 34.22 -40.79
C ILE A 396 -10.88 34.39 -42.31
N SER A 397 -11.70 33.60 -42.98
CA SER A 397 -11.96 33.73 -44.42
C SER A 397 -13.11 34.70 -44.62
N ASP A 398 -12.99 35.62 -45.57
CA ASP A 398 -14.10 36.45 -46.01
C ASP A 398 -15.13 35.65 -46.83
N ASP A 399 -14.78 34.43 -47.26
CA ASP A 399 -15.67 33.53 -47.99
C ASP A 399 -16.65 32.76 -47.05
N PRO A 400 -17.97 32.96 -47.19
CA PRO A 400 -18.98 32.28 -46.37
C PRO A 400 -18.99 30.75 -46.56
N VAL A 401 -18.58 30.22 -47.72
CA VAL A 401 -18.51 28.78 -47.96
C VAL A 401 -17.43 28.14 -47.09
N VAL A 402 -16.25 28.78 -47.05
CA VAL A 402 -15.12 28.32 -46.22
C VAL A 402 -15.45 28.41 -44.73
N ARG A 403 -16.12 29.48 -44.30
CA ARG A 403 -16.59 29.59 -42.90
C ARG A 403 -17.67 28.55 -42.59
N GLY A 404 -18.60 28.32 -43.51
CA GLY A 404 -19.65 27.32 -43.37
C GLY A 404 -19.12 25.89 -43.25
N GLU A 405 -18.11 25.54 -44.02
CA GLU A 405 -17.42 24.25 -43.89
C GLU A 405 -16.79 24.08 -42.50
N LYS A 406 -16.12 25.13 -42.02
CA LYS A 406 -15.55 25.16 -40.66
C LYS A 406 -16.63 25.00 -39.59
N TRP A 407 -17.76 25.71 -39.71
CA TRP A 407 -18.89 25.57 -38.78
C TRP A 407 -19.53 24.19 -38.81
N ALA A 408 -19.67 23.59 -40.00
CA ALA A 408 -20.22 22.25 -40.15
C ALA A 408 -19.38 21.21 -39.41
N LYS A 409 -18.04 21.37 -39.43
CA LYS A 409 -17.13 20.54 -38.64
C LYS A 409 -17.24 20.85 -37.13
N ASN A 410 -17.18 22.13 -36.77
CA ASN A 410 -17.11 22.58 -35.38
C ASN A 410 -18.39 22.31 -34.57
N PHE A 411 -19.56 22.37 -35.20
CA PHE A 411 -20.85 22.11 -34.55
C PHE A 411 -21.30 20.64 -34.69
N GLY A 412 -20.43 19.76 -35.21
CA GLY A 412 -20.69 18.32 -35.30
C GLY A 412 -21.67 17.91 -36.40
N CYS A 413 -22.05 18.80 -37.32
CA CYS A 413 -22.98 18.49 -38.42
C CYS A 413 -22.47 17.31 -39.26
N ARG A 414 -21.15 17.29 -39.53
CA ARG A 414 -20.46 16.27 -40.34
C ARG A 414 -20.45 14.86 -39.71
N SER A 415 -20.72 14.73 -38.42
CA SER A 415 -20.82 13.42 -37.75
C SER A 415 -22.13 12.71 -38.07
N CYS A 416 -23.16 13.45 -38.48
CA CYS A 416 -24.48 12.92 -38.81
C CYS A 416 -24.83 13.04 -40.29
N HIS A 417 -24.28 14.06 -40.98
CA HIS A 417 -24.54 14.36 -42.39
C HIS A 417 -23.27 14.24 -43.23
N SER A 418 -23.34 13.49 -44.33
CA SER A 418 -22.24 13.36 -45.28
C SER A 418 -22.32 14.42 -46.40
N VAL A 419 -21.27 14.53 -47.22
CA VAL A 419 -21.26 15.34 -48.48
C VAL A 419 -21.04 14.45 -49.70
N ASP A 420 -21.01 13.13 -49.53
CA ASP A 420 -20.64 12.17 -50.57
C ASP A 420 -21.82 11.26 -50.97
N GLY A 421 -23.02 11.54 -50.46
CA GLY A 421 -24.22 10.74 -50.71
C GLY A 421 -24.44 9.60 -49.72
N THR A 422 -23.49 9.32 -48.82
CA THR A 422 -23.66 8.24 -47.84
C THR A 422 -24.62 8.64 -46.72
N LYS A 423 -25.60 7.79 -46.41
CA LYS A 423 -26.50 8.02 -45.26
C LYS A 423 -25.83 7.53 -43.99
N ILE A 424 -25.67 8.41 -43.00
CA ILE A 424 -25.04 8.09 -41.71
C ILE A 424 -26.12 8.04 -40.62
N VAL A 425 -26.36 9.16 -39.93
CA VAL A 425 -27.44 9.32 -38.93
C VAL A 425 -28.57 10.14 -39.53
N GLY A 426 -28.24 11.20 -40.26
CA GLY A 426 -29.16 12.06 -41.01
C GLY A 426 -28.99 11.90 -42.54
N PRO A 427 -29.79 12.64 -43.33
CA PRO A 427 -29.66 12.68 -44.78
C PRO A 427 -28.30 13.26 -45.21
N SER A 428 -27.83 12.84 -46.40
CA SER A 428 -26.65 13.44 -47.03
C SER A 428 -26.99 14.85 -47.51
N TRP A 429 -26.04 15.79 -47.41
CA TRP A 429 -26.24 17.14 -47.95
C TRP A 429 -26.29 17.17 -49.49
N THR A 430 -25.88 16.10 -50.16
CA THR A 430 -26.12 15.94 -51.61
C THR A 430 -27.60 15.75 -51.95
N GLU A 431 -28.44 15.29 -51.01
CA GLU A 431 -29.89 15.14 -51.21
C GLU A 431 -30.57 16.52 -51.26
N LEU A 432 -29.96 17.55 -50.66
CA LEU A 432 -30.44 18.95 -50.78
C LEU A 432 -30.47 19.44 -52.24
N CYS A 433 -29.67 18.83 -53.11
CA CYS A 433 -29.53 19.21 -54.51
C CYS A 433 -30.74 18.83 -55.37
N ASP A 434 -31.60 17.94 -54.88
CA ASP A 434 -32.82 17.53 -55.57
C ASP A 434 -33.90 18.63 -55.56
N GLY A 435 -33.73 19.66 -54.73
CA GLY A 435 -34.59 20.86 -54.67
C GLY A 435 -35.96 20.62 -54.02
N SER A 436 -36.31 19.37 -53.69
CA SER A 436 -37.52 19.01 -52.96
C SER A 436 -37.32 17.75 -52.13
N GLU A 437 -37.95 17.68 -50.96
CA GLU A 437 -37.86 16.56 -50.01
C GLU A 437 -39.25 16.06 -49.63
N VAL A 438 -39.37 14.74 -49.46
CA VAL A 438 -40.61 14.11 -48.95
C VAL A 438 -40.49 13.99 -47.43
N LEU A 439 -41.49 14.46 -46.70
CA LEU A 439 -41.53 14.43 -45.24
C LEU A 439 -42.14 13.11 -44.73
N ALA A 440 -41.91 12.82 -43.45
CA ALA A 440 -42.40 11.61 -42.78
C ALA A 440 -43.94 11.49 -42.76
N ASP A 441 -44.66 12.61 -42.89
CA ASP A 441 -46.13 12.65 -43.01
C ASP A 441 -46.64 12.46 -44.45
N GLY A 442 -45.72 12.29 -45.41
CA GLY A 442 -46.02 12.11 -46.84
C GLY A 442 -46.19 13.41 -47.63
N SER A 443 -46.08 14.58 -46.99
CA SER A 443 -46.06 15.86 -47.70
C SER A 443 -44.71 16.12 -48.38
N THR A 444 -44.66 17.03 -49.35
CA THR A 444 -43.43 17.43 -50.05
C THR A 444 -43.13 18.88 -49.75
N VAL A 445 -41.87 19.20 -49.45
CA VAL A 445 -41.38 20.56 -49.20
C VAL A 445 -40.30 20.93 -50.21
N THR A 446 -40.24 22.20 -50.59
CA THR A 446 -39.12 22.73 -51.38
C THR A 446 -37.90 22.94 -50.47
N VAL A 447 -36.73 22.52 -50.92
CA VAL A 447 -35.47 22.73 -50.20
C VAL A 447 -34.94 24.13 -50.56
N ASP A 448 -35.31 25.12 -49.75
CA ASP A 448 -34.83 26.50 -49.86
C ASP A 448 -34.06 26.93 -48.59
N GLU A 449 -33.48 28.14 -48.62
CA GLU A 449 -32.70 28.69 -47.49
C GLU A 449 -33.51 28.68 -46.18
N GLU A 450 -34.82 28.94 -46.25
CA GLU A 450 -35.68 28.98 -45.07
C GLU A 450 -35.97 27.57 -44.54
N TYR A 451 -36.15 26.58 -45.41
CA TYR A 451 -36.23 25.18 -45.02
C TYR A 451 -34.96 24.71 -44.30
N ILE A 452 -33.77 25.05 -44.82
CA ILE A 452 -32.50 24.67 -44.20
C ILE A 452 -32.33 25.40 -42.86
N ARG A 453 -32.63 26.70 -42.81
CA ARG A 453 -32.60 27.50 -41.57
C ARG A 453 -33.54 26.93 -40.50
N GLU A 454 -34.79 26.62 -40.86
CA GLU A 454 -35.76 26.02 -39.94
C GLU A 454 -35.31 24.63 -39.50
N SER A 455 -34.71 23.83 -40.37
CA SER A 455 -34.16 22.51 -40.01
C SER A 455 -33.02 22.60 -39.00
N ILE A 456 -32.21 23.68 -39.06
CA ILE A 456 -31.14 23.94 -38.07
C ILE A 456 -31.71 24.44 -36.73
N LEU A 457 -32.69 25.35 -36.77
CA LEU A 457 -33.24 26.00 -35.57
C LEU A 457 -34.38 25.24 -34.88
N ASN A 458 -35.07 24.37 -35.63
CA ASN A 458 -36.23 23.60 -35.19
C ASN A 458 -36.27 22.25 -35.93
N SER A 459 -35.27 21.41 -35.66
CA SER A 459 -35.02 20.14 -36.35
C SER A 459 -36.17 19.13 -36.38
N ASN A 460 -37.17 19.26 -35.50
CA ASN A 460 -38.34 18.37 -35.45
C ASN A 460 -39.56 18.92 -36.20
N ALA A 461 -39.48 20.13 -36.76
CA ALA A 461 -40.60 20.73 -37.49
C ALA A 461 -40.92 20.00 -38.80
N LYS A 462 -39.89 19.61 -39.55
CA LYS A 462 -40.02 19.01 -40.89
C LYS A 462 -39.04 17.84 -41.04
N ILE A 463 -39.51 16.64 -40.72
CA ILE A 463 -38.68 15.43 -40.70
C ILE A 463 -38.72 14.77 -42.07
N VAL A 464 -37.56 14.56 -42.69
CA VAL A 464 -37.42 13.85 -43.97
C VAL A 464 -37.84 12.39 -43.84
N GLN A 465 -38.52 11.87 -44.86
CA GLN A 465 -39.00 10.50 -44.92
C GLN A 465 -37.87 9.50 -44.66
N GLY A 466 -38.09 8.55 -43.74
CA GLY A 466 -37.12 7.53 -43.37
C GLY A 466 -36.23 7.89 -42.18
N PHE A 467 -36.35 9.11 -41.61
CA PHE A 467 -35.66 9.51 -40.39
C PHE A 467 -36.63 9.67 -39.21
N ALA A 468 -36.13 9.50 -37.98
CA ALA A 468 -36.91 9.61 -36.77
C ALA A 468 -36.79 11.01 -36.11
N PRO A 469 -37.85 11.51 -35.44
CA PRO A 469 -37.77 12.71 -34.62
C PRO A 469 -36.75 12.55 -33.49
N GLY A 470 -36.22 13.67 -33.02
CA GLY A 470 -35.38 13.77 -31.82
C GLY A 470 -33.92 13.37 -32.01
N LEU A 471 -33.50 13.04 -33.23
CA LEU A 471 -32.10 12.66 -33.54
C LEU A 471 -31.19 13.88 -33.70
N MET A 472 -31.64 14.90 -34.43
CA MET A 472 -30.88 16.14 -34.63
C MET A 472 -31.17 17.11 -33.47
N PRO A 473 -30.16 17.67 -32.79
CA PRO A 473 -30.35 18.66 -31.74
C PRO A 473 -31.21 19.84 -32.23
N ALA A 474 -32.16 20.28 -31.41
CA ALA A 474 -33.00 21.44 -31.73
C ALA A 474 -32.30 22.79 -31.48
N GLN A 475 -31.17 22.77 -30.77
CA GLN A 475 -30.36 23.96 -30.51
C GLN A 475 -28.88 23.59 -30.60
N PHE A 476 -28.15 24.33 -31.43
CA PHE A 476 -26.70 24.23 -31.53
C PHE A 476 -26.07 25.37 -30.73
N ILE A 477 -25.13 25.01 -29.86
CA ILE A 477 -24.36 25.95 -29.05
C ILE A 477 -22.98 26.07 -29.67
N ASP A 478 -22.54 27.30 -29.91
CA ASP A 478 -21.16 27.58 -30.30
C ASP A 478 -20.23 27.22 -29.13
N PRO A 479 -19.32 26.25 -29.30
CA PRO A 479 -18.47 25.78 -28.22
C PRO A 479 -17.41 26.81 -27.79
N VAL A 480 -17.12 27.84 -28.60
CA VAL A 480 -16.23 28.95 -28.22
C VAL A 480 -16.98 29.97 -27.38
N THR A 481 -18.14 30.44 -27.86
CA THR A 481 -18.86 31.55 -27.21
C THR A 481 -19.85 31.08 -26.14
N LYS A 482 -20.13 29.78 -26.08
CA LYS A 482 -21.14 29.13 -25.22
C LYS A 482 -22.56 29.69 -25.40
N LYS A 483 -22.84 30.28 -26.56
CA LYS A 483 -24.14 30.86 -26.94
C LYS A 483 -24.77 30.08 -28.09
N PRO A 484 -26.09 30.20 -28.31
CA PRO A 484 -26.70 29.71 -29.55
C PRO A 484 -25.96 30.23 -30.78
N ILE A 485 -25.81 29.39 -31.80
CA ILE A 485 -25.16 29.80 -33.05
C ILE A 485 -25.85 31.06 -33.63
N SER A 486 -25.04 31.99 -34.11
CA SER A 486 -25.50 33.27 -34.65
C SER A 486 -26.15 33.14 -36.03
N ASN A 487 -26.95 34.13 -36.42
CA ASN A 487 -27.54 34.18 -37.76
C ASN A 487 -26.48 34.19 -38.88
N GLU A 488 -25.31 34.78 -38.62
CA GLU A 488 -24.19 34.78 -39.57
C GLU A 488 -23.60 33.37 -39.72
N GLN A 489 -23.38 32.66 -38.62
CA GLN A 489 -22.92 31.26 -38.65
C GLN A 489 -23.93 30.34 -39.37
N ILE A 490 -25.23 30.58 -39.20
CA ILE A 490 -26.28 29.86 -39.92
C ILE A 490 -26.23 30.19 -41.42
N ALA A 491 -26.06 31.46 -41.79
CA ALA A 491 -25.95 31.87 -43.19
C ALA A 491 -24.72 31.24 -43.87
N ASP A 492 -23.58 31.21 -43.17
CA ASP A 492 -22.36 30.53 -43.63
C ASP A 492 -22.61 29.01 -43.83
N LEU A 493 -23.26 28.34 -42.88
CA LEU A 493 -23.62 26.92 -43.00
C LEU A 493 -24.49 26.64 -44.23
N ILE A 494 -25.47 27.52 -44.49
CA ILE A 494 -26.34 27.39 -45.66
C ILE A 494 -25.55 27.64 -46.94
N ALA A 495 -24.67 28.65 -46.98
CA ALA A 495 -23.79 28.90 -48.13
C ALA A 495 -22.91 27.69 -48.45
N TYR A 496 -22.38 27.01 -47.43
CA TYR A 496 -21.63 25.78 -47.61
C TYR A 496 -22.51 24.61 -48.07
N ALA A 497 -23.70 24.43 -47.49
CA ALA A 497 -24.65 23.41 -47.93
C ALA A 497 -25.03 23.57 -49.41
N ASP A 498 -25.33 24.79 -49.84
CA ASP A 498 -25.62 25.13 -51.24
C ASP A 498 -24.43 24.89 -52.16
N SER A 499 -23.21 25.10 -51.67
CA SER A 499 -21.98 24.90 -52.45
C SER A 499 -21.75 23.44 -52.85
N ILE A 500 -22.31 22.48 -52.11
CA ILE A 500 -22.20 21.05 -52.42
C ILE A 500 -23.02 20.67 -53.66
N CYS A 501 -24.04 21.47 -53.98
CA CYS A 501 -24.92 21.26 -55.12
C CYS A 501 -24.47 21.96 -56.40
N ARG A 502 -23.38 22.73 -56.34
CA ARG A 502 -22.80 23.44 -57.48
C ARG A 502 -21.50 22.78 -57.90
#